data_AF-H1KKV8-F1
#
_entry.id   AF-H1KKV8-F1
#
_cell.length_a   1.000
_cell.length_b   1.000
_cell.length_c   1.000
_cell.angle_alpha   90.00
_cell.angle_beta   90.00
_cell.angle_gamma   90.00
#
_symmetry.space_group_name_H-M   'P 1'
#
loop_
_entity.id
_entity.type
_entity.pdbx_description
1 polymer ?
#
loop_
_entity_poly.entity_id
_entity_poly.type
_entity_poly.pdbx_seq_one_letter_code
_entity_poly.pdbx_strand_id
1 'polypeptide(L)'
;MPPWAEGAPLDVEDTGGETVIVAIRRHTVLALDDGLYCLQPTIPHLTCSSLRGCLSRLPEMDGDKPEKKRLTEYAIGYLRVDIAEVRTEGGELYLFVAIDRNS
;
A
#
# COMPACT_ATOMS: atom_id res chain seq x y z
N MET A 1 29.30 -12.41 -8.83
CA MET A 1 28.34 -11.39 -9.29
C MET A 1 26.96 -11.81 -8.82
N PRO A 2 26.18 -10.97 -8.12
CA PRO A 2 24.90 -11.38 -7.56
C PRO A 2 23.81 -11.50 -8.65
N PRO A 3 22.86 -12.44 -8.49
CA PRO A 3 21.94 -12.92 -9.55
C PRO A 3 20.73 -12.03 -9.85
N TRP A 4 20.71 -10.77 -9.39
CA TRP A 4 19.57 -9.87 -9.60
C TRP A 4 19.69 -8.99 -10.86
N ALA A 5 20.75 -9.17 -11.65
CA ALA A 5 21.07 -8.31 -12.80
C ALA A 5 20.36 -8.69 -14.12
N GLU A 6 19.49 -9.71 -14.14
CA GLU A 6 18.73 -10.09 -15.33
C GLU A 6 17.27 -9.65 -15.19
N GLY A 7 17.05 -8.35 -15.37
CA GLY A 7 15.71 -7.82 -15.65
C GLY A 7 15.39 -8.05 -17.12
N ALA A 8 14.77 -9.18 -17.44
CA ALA A 8 14.12 -9.35 -18.74
C ALA A 8 13.00 -8.29 -18.86
N PRO A 9 12.91 -7.57 -20.00
CA PRO A 9 11.79 -6.69 -20.23
C PRO A 9 10.53 -7.55 -20.29
N LEU A 10 9.58 -7.31 -19.38
CA LEU A 10 8.25 -7.89 -19.46
C LEU A 10 7.64 -7.40 -20.77
N ASP A 11 7.52 -8.31 -21.73
CA ASP A 11 6.81 -8.06 -22.98
C ASP A 11 5.42 -7.52 -22.65
N VAL A 12 5.13 -6.40 -23.30
CA VAL A 12 3.89 -5.63 -23.21
C VAL A 12 2.78 -6.47 -23.83
N GLU A 13 2.10 -7.33 -23.05
CA GLU A 13 0.75 -7.87 -23.33
C GLU A 13 0.18 -8.82 -22.23
N ASP A 14 0.37 -8.56 -20.93
CA ASP A 14 -0.38 -9.29 -19.87
C ASP A 14 -1.53 -8.46 -19.30
N THR A 15 -2.58 -8.26 -20.10
CA THR A 15 -3.81 -7.59 -19.66
C THR A 15 -4.69 -8.49 -18.77
N GLY A 16 -4.40 -9.80 -18.74
CA GLY A 16 -5.10 -10.77 -17.92
C GLY A 16 -4.75 -10.65 -16.44
N GLY A 17 -3.44 -10.64 -16.13
CA GLY A 17 -2.95 -10.59 -14.75
C GLY A 17 -3.34 -9.30 -14.02
N GLU A 18 -3.20 -8.15 -14.69
CA GLU A 18 -3.56 -6.85 -14.10
C GLU A 18 -5.06 -6.74 -13.78
N THR A 19 -5.93 -7.28 -14.63
CA THR A 19 -7.38 -7.26 -14.41
C THR A 19 -7.80 -8.04 -13.16
N VAL A 20 -7.19 -9.21 -12.93
CA VAL A 20 -7.44 -10.04 -11.74
C VAL A 20 -6.92 -9.33 -10.48
N ILE A 21 -5.75 -8.69 -10.57
CA ILE A 21 -5.18 -7.90 -9.45
C ILE A 21 -6.10 -6.73 -9.09
N VAL A 22 -6.65 -6.01 -10.08
CA VAL A 22 -7.60 -4.91 -9.84
C VAL A 22 -8.87 -5.43 -9.18
N ALA A 23 -9.44 -6.53 -9.70
CA ALA A 23 -10.66 -7.13 -9.15
C ALA A 23 -10.47 -7.55 -7.69
N ILE A 24 -9.37 -8.24 -7.37
CA ILE A 24 -9.07 -8.65 -5.99
C ILE A 24 -8.84 -7.43 -5.10
N ARG A 25 -8.13 -6.39 -5.57
CA ARG A 25 -7.95 -5.16 -4.78
C ARG A 25 -9.27 -4.45 -4.49
N ARG A 26 -10.28 -4.56 -5.36
CA ARG A 26 -11.63 -4.00 -5.14
C ARG A 26 -12.40 -4.75 -4.07
N HIS A 27 -12.19 -6.06 -3.98
CA HIS A 27 -13.00 -6.92 -3.13
C HIS A 27 -12.33 -7.31 -1.82
N THR A 28 -11.04 -7.01 -1.66
CA THR A 28 -10.27 -7.44 -0.49
C THR A 28 -9.38 -6.33 0.06
N VAL A 29 -9.48 -6.09 1.38
CA VAL A 29 -8.55 -5.27 2.17
C VAL A 29 -7.49 -6.19 2.78
N LEU A 30 -6.92 -7.08 1.96
CA LEU A 30 -5.88 -8.01 2.40
C LEU A 30 -4.52 -7.29 2.50
N ALA A 31 -3.66 -7.78 3.39
CA ALA A 31 -2.26 -7.40 3.38
C ALA A 31 -1.60 -7.84 2.06
N LEU A 32 -0.49 -7.19 1.70
CA LEU A 32 0.16 -7.44 0.40
C LEU A 32 0.57 -8.91 0.23
N ASP A 33 1.10 -9.52 1.29
CA ASP A 33 1.55 -10.91 1.29
C ASP A 33 0.39 -11.89 1.18
N ASP A 34 -0.74 -11.63 1.85
CA ASP A 34 -1.94 -12.45 1.72
C ASP A 34 -2.53 -12.35 0.31
N GLY A 35 -2.53 -11.15 -0.28
CA GLY A 35 -2.95 -10.95 -1.66
C GLY A 35 -2.07 -11.71 -2.65
N LEU A 36 -0.75 -11.73 -2.44
CA LEU A 36 0.18 -12.52 -3.25
C LEU A 36 -0.11 -14.02 -3.14
N TYR A 37 -0.33 -14.53 -1.92
CA TYR A 37 -0.66 -15.93 -1.68
C TYR A 37 -1.99 -16.33 -2.35
N CYS A 38 -3.02 -15.48 -2.28
CA CYS A 38 -4.30 -15.72 -2.94
C CYS A 38 -4.20 -15.72 -4.48
N LEU A 39 -3.29 -14.94 -5.04
CA LEU A 39 -3.10 -14.80 -6.49
C LEU A 39 -2.20 -15.87 -7.09
N GLN A 40 -1.29 -16.45 -6.30
CA GLN A 40 -0.29 -17.41 -6.76
C GLN A 40 -0.85 -18.64 -7.51
N PRO A 41 -2.02 -19.21 -7.13
CA PRO A 41 -2.64 -20.30 -7.90
C PRO A 41 -3.09 -19.89 -9.32
N THR A 42 -3.40 -18.61 -9.52
CA THR A 42 -3.89 -18.07 -10.80
C THR A 42 -2.76 -17.49 -11.63
N ILE A 43 -1.77 -16.86 -10.98
CA ILE A 43 -0.61 -16.23 -11.61
C ILE A 43 0.66 -16.71 -10.87
N PRO A 44 1.19 -17.90 -11.21
CA PRO A 44 2.26 -18.55 -10.44
C PRO A 44 3.61 -17.84 -10.53
N HIS A 45 3.80 -17.00 -11.54
CA HIS A 45 5.01 -16.18 -11.74
C HIS A 45 4.90 -14.78 -11.11
N LEU A 46 3.79 -14.49 -10.41
CA LEU A 46 3.61 -13.20 -9.73
C LEU A 46 4.58 -13.11 -8.55
N THR A 47 5.34 -12.02 -8.51
CA THR A 47 6.29 -11.71 -7.41
C THR A 47 5.77 -10.56 -6.57
N CYS A 48 6.20 -10.48 -5.31
CA CYS A 48 5.83 -9.37 -4.40
C CYS A 48 6.20 -7.99 -4.98
N SER A 49 7.34 -7.87 -5.67
CA SER A 49 7.77 -6.64 -6.34
C SER A 49 6.87 -6.26 -7.51
N SER A 50 6.50 -7.22 -8.36
CA SER A 50 5.59 -7.01 -9.48
C SER A 50 4.20 -6.60 -8.98
N LEU A 51 3.66 -7.30 -7.98
CA LEU A 51 2.38 -6.97 -7.36
C LEU A 51 2.38 -5.56 -6.76
N ARG A 52 3.43 -5.19 -6.02
CA ARG A 52 3.59 -3.83 -5.45
C ARG A 52 3.66 -2.76 -6.54
N GLY A 53 4.35 -3.06 -7.65
CA GLY A 53 4.44 -2.18 -8.81
C GLY A 53 3.11 -2.03 -9.56
N CYS A 54 2.31 -3.08 -9.67
CA CYS A 54 0.96 -3.02 -10.24
C CYS A 54 0.04 -2.18 -9.34
N LEU A 55 0.04 -2.44 -8.03
CA LEU A 55 -0.81 -1.72 -7.07
C LEU A 55 -0.53 -0.20 -7.01
N SER A 56 0.72 0.22 -7.22
CA SER A 56 1.06 1.66 -7.23
C SER A 56 0.61 2.37 -8.50
N ARG A 57 0.37 1.63 -9.60
CA ARG A 57 -0.09 2.17 -10.89
C ARG A 57 -1.62 2.19 -11.00
N LEU A 58 -2.34 1.48 -10.15
CA LEU A 58 -3.80 1.45 -10.19
C LEU A 58 -4.36 2.85 -9.87
N PRO A 59 -5.41 3.30 -10.58
CA PRO A 59 -6.09 4.54 -10.23
C PRO A 59 -6.59 4.45 -8.79
N GLU A 60 -6.59 5.59 -8.07
CA GLU A 60 -7.18 5.65 -6.74
C GLU A 60 -8.63 5.11 -6.83
N MET A 61 -8.88 3.97 -6.21
CA MET A 61 -10.21 3.37 -6.22
C MET A 61 -11.10 4.09 -5.21
N ASP A 62 -12.29 4.49 -5.64
CA ASP A 62 -13.30 5.22 -4.83
C ASP A 62 -13.88 4.43 -3.65
N GLY A 63 -13.44 3.18 -3.44
CA GLY A 63 -13.90 2.33 -2.35
C GLY A 63 -13.18 2.66 -1.04
N ASP A 64 -13.93 3.24 -0.10
CA ASP A 64 -13.56 3.39 1.31
C ASP A 64 -12.35 4.29 1.61
N LYS A 65 -12.18 5.37 0.84
CA LYS A 65 -11.38 6.48 1.36
C LYS A 65 -12.25 7.24 2.36
N PRO A 66 -11.86 7.32 3.66
CA PRO A 66 -12.46 8.32 4.52
C PRO A 66 -12.27 9.66 3.80
N GLU A 67 -13.35 10.45 3.71
CA GLU A 67 -13.30 11.77 3.07
C GLU A 67 -12.00 12.43 3.49
N LYS A 68 -11.16 12.81 2.52
CA LYS A 68 -9.88 13.48 2.79
C LYS A 68 -10.21 14.84 3.42
N LYS A 69 -10.49 14.85 4.73
CA LYS A 69 -10.75 16.05 5.50
C LYS A 69 -9.44 16.82 5.52
N ARG A 70 -9.48 18.06 5.06
CA ARG A 70 -8.35 18.96 5.26
C ARG A 70 -8.09 19.03 6.77
N LEU A 71 -6.82 19.03 7.14
CA LEU A 71 -6.42 19.31 8.51
C LEU A 71 -7.12 20.59 8.97
N THR A 72 -7.78 20.54 10.13
CA THR A 72 -8.37 21.73 10.76
C THR A 72 -7.29 22.80 10.87
N GLU A 73 -7.58 24.00 10.38
CA GLU A 73 -6.65 25.11 10.53
C GLU A 73 -6.55 25.49 12.00
N TYR A 74 -5.33 25.59 12.49
CA TYR A 74 -5.01 26.07 13.83
C TYR A 74 -4.04 27.26 13.71
N ALA A 75 -4.12 28.20 14.67
CA ALA A 75 -3.27 29.37 14.68
C ALA A 75 -1.79 28.98 14.90
N ILE A 76 -0.87 29.85 14.49
CA ILE A 76 0.55 29.71 14.81
C ILE A 76 0.70 29.66 16.34
N GLY A 77 1.47 28.68 16.85
CA GLY A 77 1.63 28.42 18.29
C GLY A 77 0.80 27.25 18.84
N TYR A 78 0.02 26.57 18.00
CA TYR A 78 -0.61 25.28 18.34
C TYR A 78 0.15 24.13 17.68
N LEU A 79 0.40 23.06 18.45
CA LEU A 79 1.06 21.84 17.98
C LEU A 79 0.03 20.71 17.86
N ARG A 80 -0.07 20.09 16.70
CA ARG A 80 -0.87 18.88 16.54
C ARG A 80 -0.04 17.67 16.93
N VAL A 81 -0.54 16.86 17.86
CA VAL A 81 0.09 15.59 18.25
C VAL A 81 -0.86 14.45 17.87
N ASP A 82 -0.43 13.62 16.94
CA ASP A 82 -1.10 12.37 16.57
C ASP A 82 -0.43 11.21 17.32
N ILE A 83 -1.24 10.28 17.83
CA ILE A 83 -0.80 9.11 18.59
C ILE A 83 -1.29 7.86 17.88
N ALA A 84 -0.38 6.91 17.63
CA ALA A 84 -0.71 5.61 17.10
C ALA A 84 -0.21 4.52 18.04
N GLU A 85 -1.11 3.63 18.44
CA GLU A 85 -0.81 2.40 19.19
C GLU A 85 -0.75 1.24 18.20
N VAL A 86 0.32 0.44 18.27
CA VAL A 86 0.52 -0.74 17.44
C VAL A 86 0.70 -1.94 18.36
N ARG A 87 -0.29 -2.84 18.30
CA ARG A 87 -0.31 -4.11 19.01
C ARG A 87 0.43 -5.16 18.22
N THR A 88 1.46 -5.76 18.83
CA THR A 88 2.22 -6.87 18.24
C THR A 88 2.28 -8.04 19.22
N GLU A 89 2.63 -9.24 18.74
CA GLU A 89 2.83 -10.41 19.62
C GLU A 89 3.94 -10.18 20.67
N GLY A 90 4.90 -9.29 20.37
CA GLY A 90 5.98 -8.90 21.28
C GLY A 90 5.61 -7.79 22.27
N GLY A 91 4.38 -7.27 22.22
CA GLY A 91 3.88 -6.22 23.11
C GLY A 91 3.38 -4.96 22.38
N GLU A 92 3.21 -3.90 23.16
CA GLU A 92 2.60 -2.62 22.75
C GLU A 92 3.65 -1.60 22.32
N LEU A 93 3.50 -1.05 21.12
CA LEU A 93 4.33 0.05 20.60
C LEU A 93 3.49 1.32 20.48
N TYR A 94 4.06 2.46 20.90
CA TYR A 94 3.43 3.77 20.77
C TYR A 94 4.28 4.68 19.86
N LEU A 95 3.66 5.24 18.83
CA LEU A 95 4.24 6.25 17.97
C LEU A 95 3.56 7.60 18.26
N PHE A 96 4.36 8.59 18.64
CA PHE A 96 3.92 9.97 18.84
C PHE A 96 4.47 10.83 17.70
N VAL A 97 3.59 11.50 16.96
CA VAL A 97 3.96 12.40 15.86
C VAL A 97 3.48 13.80 16.19
N ALA A 98 4.42 14.73 16.33
CA ALA A 98 4.14 16.14 16.52
C ALA A 98 4.36 16.89 15.20
N ILE A 99 3.32 17.56 14.70
CA ILE A 99 3.36 18.36 13.47
C ILE A 99 3.20 19.83 13.86
N ASP A 100 4.28 20.59 13.67
CA ASP A 100 4.29 22.04 13.81
C ASP A 100 4.00 22.71 12.47
N ARG A 101 3.16 23.75 12.51
CA ARG A 101 2.87 24.57 11.33
C ARG A 101 3.92 25.68 11.28
N ASN A 102 4.95 25.48 10.47
CA ASN A 102 5.94 26.52 10.20
C ASN A 102 5.47 27.38 9.01
N SER A 103 4.95 28.57 9.33
CA SER A 103 4.60 29.72 8.44
C SER A 103 3.93 29.42 7.09
#